data_AF-A0A6L6F8B4-F1
#
_entry.id   AF-A0A6L6F8B4-F1
#
_cell.length_a   1.000
_cell.length_b   1.000
_cell.length_c   1.000
_cell.angle_alpha   90.00
_cell.angle_beta   90.00
_cell.angle_gamma   90.00
#
_symmetry.space_group_name_H-M   'P 1'
#
loop_
_entity.id
_entity.type
_entity.pdbx_description
1 polymer ?
#
loop_
_entity_poly.entity_id
_entity_poly.type
_entity_poly.pdbx_seq_one_letter_code
_entity_poly.pdbx_strand_id
1 'polypeptide(L)' 'MANDNNGWIRCDEQLPLANRRVLVTTIYGHVVEAIRLKGNSFNRYGKEVAATHWQDLPEPAKKGIGNGK' A
#
# COMPACT_ATOMS: atom_id res chain seq x y z
N MET A 1 22.37 1.51 2.66
CA MET A 1 21.63 1.62 3.92
C MET A 1 20.39 0.75 3.77
N ALA A 2 20.38 -0.41 4.41
CA ALA A 2 19.21 -1.28 4.39
C ALA A 2 18.14 -0.62 5.27
N ASN A 3 17.02 -0.24 4.69
CA ASN A 3 15.94 0.40 5.43
C ASN A 3 15.16 -0.69 6.18
N ASP A 4 15.37 -0.80 7.50
CA ASP A 4 14.76 -1.80 8.41
C ASP A 4 13.22 -1.74 8.51
N ASN A 5 12.54 -0.93 7.70
CA ASN A 5 11.11 -0.69 7.79
C ASN A 5 10.24 -1.63 6.93
N ASN A 6 10.73 -2.85 6.66
CA ASN A 6 10.00 -3.91 5.96
C ASN A 6 9.31 -3.47 4.64
N GLY A 7 9.90 -2.52 3.91
CA GLY A 7 9.37 -1.99 2.65
C GLY A 7 8.35 -0.84 2.77
N TRP A 8 8.03 -0.37 3.97
CA TRP A 8 7.12 0.77 4.17
C TRP A 8 7.83 2.11 3.94
N ILE A 9 7.23 2.93 3.10
CA ILE A 9 7.71 4.27 2.70
C ILE A 9 6.81 5.32 3.36
N ARG A 10 7.38 6.34 4.02
CA ARG A 10 6.57 7.42 4.63
C ARG A 10 5.97 8.30 3.54
N CYS A 11 4.71 8.70 3.71
CA CYS A 11 4.04 9.59 2.76
C CYS A 11 4.70 10.97 2.65
N ASP A 12 5.40 11.44 3.68
CA ASP A 12 6.14 12.70 3.64
C ASP A 12 7.49 12.60 2.90
N GLU A 13 8.03 11.39 2.74
CA GLU A 13 9.28 11.16 2.00
C GLU A 13 9.00 10.97 0.51
N GLN A 14 8.03 10.11 0.21
CA GLN A 14 7.64 9.81 -1.16
C GLN A 14 6.18 9.39 -1.19
N LEU A 15 5.46 9.87 -2.20
CA LEU A 15 4.07 9.48 -2.43
C LEU A 15 4.01 8.50 -3.61
N PRO A 16 3.10 7.51 -3.57
CA PRO A 16 2.89 6.63 -4.72
C PRO A 16 2.31 7.43 -5.89
N LEU A 17 2.28 6.87 -7.10
CA LEU A 17 1.61 7.54 -8.23
C LEU A 17 0.12 7.76 -7.95
N ALA A 18 -0.44 8.85 -8.47
CA ALA A 18 -1.89 9.08 -8.41
C ALA A 18 -2.63 7.93 -9.09
N ASN A 19 -3.80 7.55 -8.58
CA ASN A 19 -4.59 6.40 -9.03
C ASN A 19 -3.88 5.03 -8.93
N ARG A 20 -2.71 4.94 -8.28
CA ARG A 20 -2.06 3.66 -7.95
C ARG A 20 -2.73 3.05 -6.72
N ARG A 21 -2.98 1.75 -6.80
CA ARG A 21 -3.47 0.93 -5.68
C ARG A 21 -2.28 0.40 -4.90
N VAL A 22 -2.30 0.62 -3.59
CA VAL A 22 -1.20 0.31 -2.67
C VAL A 22 -1.76 -0.15 -1.32
N LEU A 23 -0.90 -0.74 -0.50
CA LEU A 23 -1.18 -0.88 0.94
C LEU A 23 -0.80 0.42 1.64
N VAL A 24 -1.63 0.86 2.57
CA VAL A 24 -1.37 2.05 3.39
C VAL A 24 -1.58 1.76 4.87
N THR A 25 -0.78 2.41 5.70
CA THR A 25 -1.04 2.51 7.14
C THR A 25 -1.78 3.82 7.38
N THR A 26 -3.05 3.73 7.77
CA THR A 26 -3.87 4.91 8.10
C THR A 26 -3.33 5.63 9.33
N ILE A 27 -3.75 6.88 9.55
CA ILE A 27 -3.41 7.63 10.78
C ILE A 27 -3.90 6.96 12.08
N TYR A 28 -4.81 5.99 11.97
CA TYR A 28 -5.33 5.20 13.09
C TYR A 28 -4.57 3.88 13.31
N GLY A 29 -3.48 3.63 12.57
CA GLY A 29 -2.68 2.41 12.70
C GLY A 29 -3.25 1.17 11.99
N HIS A 30 -4.31 1.33 11.19
CA HIS A 30 -4.84 0.22 10.38
C HIS A 30 -4.11 0.10 9.04
N VAL A 31 -3.77 -1.12 8.66
CA VAL A 31 -3.25 -1.47 7.32
C VAL A 31 -4.41 -1.82 6.40
N VAL A 32 -4.54 -1.10 5.29
CA VAL A 32 -5.65 -1.25 4.33
C VAL A 32 -5.15 -1.08 2.89
N GLU A 33 -5.85 -1.70 1.94
CA GLU A 33 -5.69 -1.37 0.52
C GLU A 33 -6.43 -0.07 0.20
N ALA A 34 -5.77 0.85 -0.51
CA ALA A 34 -6.37 2.10 -0.95
C ALA A 34 -5.73 2.62 -2.25
N ILE A 35 -6.43 3.53 -2.93
CA ILE A 35 -5.95 4.17 -4.17
C ILE A 35 -5.55 5.60 -3.87
N ARG A 36 -4.36 6.04 -4.27
CA ARG A 36 -3.94 7.43 -4.03
C ARG A 36 -4.81 8.41 -4.80
N LEU A 37 -5.35 9.41 -4.09
CA LEU A 37 -6.07 10.54 -4.67
C LEU A 37 -5.11 11.72 -4.90
N LYS A 38 -4.75 12.43 -3.82
CA LYS A 38 -3.89 13.61 -3.83
C LYS A 38 -3.15 13.70 -2.50
N GLY A 39 -1.90 14.16 -2.52
CA GLY A 39 -1.10 14.23 -1.29
C GLY A 39 -1.03 12.86 -0.61
N ASN A 40 -1.26 12.83 0.69
CA ASN A 40 -1.39 11.64 1.53
C ASN A 40 -2.85 11.18 1.73
N SER A 41 -3.80 11.68 0.91
CA SER A 41 -5.19 11.23 0.89
C SER A 41 -5.38 10.08 -0.10
N PHE A 42 -6.10 9.05 0.35
CA PHE A 42 -6.36 7.81 -0.37
C PHE A 42 -7.85 7.48 -0.37
N ASN A 43 -8.33 6.86 -1.43
CA ASN A 43 -9.68 6.32 -1.52
C ASN A 43 -9.69 4.85 -1.10
N ARG A 44 -10.48 4.54 -0.08
CA ARG A 44 -10.84 3.19 0.32
C ARG A 44 -12.35 2.99 0.13
N TYR A 45 -12.72 2.32 -0.96
CA TYR A 45 -14.12 1.99 -1.28
C TYR A 45 -15.09 3.18 -1.20
N GLY A 46 -14.69 4.33 -1.74
CA GLY A 46 -15.50 5.56 -1.74
C GLY A 46 -15.33 6.44 -0.51
N LYS A 47 -14.51 6.05 0.48
CA LYS A 47 -14.18 6.88 1.64
C LYS A 47 -12.75 7.41 1.52
N GLU A 48 -12.57 8.70 1.74
CA GLU A 48 -11.23 9.29 1.83
C GLU A 48 -10.60 8.95 3.19
N VAL A 49 -9.35 8.52 3.16
CA VAL A 49 -8.53 8.21 4.34
C VAL A 49 -7.14 8.82 4.18
N ALA A 50 -6.61 9.35 5.28
CA ALA A 50 -5.22 9.79 5.34
C ALA A 50 -4.30 8.63 5.72
N ALA A 51 -3.12 8.57 5.11
CA ALA A 51 -2.09 7.58 5.41
C ALA A 51 -0.78 8.21 5.89
N THR A 52 -0.05 7.45 6.71
CA THR A 52 1.29 7.81 7.21
C THR A 52 2.38 7.10 6.42
N HIS A 53 2.13 5.85 6.00
CA HIS A 53 3.06 5.02 5.25
C HIS A 53 2.33 4.28 4.14
N TRP A 54 3.06 3.92 3.08
CA TRP A 54 2.57 3.08 2.01
C TRP A 54 3.61 2.05 1.57
N GLN A 55 3.16 0.99 0.90
CA GLN A 55 4.00 0.04 0.17
C GLN A 55 3.23 -0.49 -1.04
N ASP A 56 3.95 -1.08 -1.99
CA ASP A 56 3.32 -1.77 -3.10
C ASP A 56 2.47 -2.95 -2.64
N LEU A 57 1.43 -3.27 -3.43
CA LEU A 57 0.68 -4.49 -3.20
C LEU A 57 1.61 -5.70 -3.37
N PRO A 58 1.56 -6.68 -2.46
CA PRO A 58 2.33 -7.89 -2.63
C PRO A 58 1.88 -8.59 -3.92
N GLU A 59 2.82 -9.21 -4.63
CA GLU A 59 2.47 -10.06 -5.76
C GLU A 59 1.49 -11.15 -5.28
N PRO A 60 0.41 -11.43 -6.04
CA PRO A 60 -0.47 -12.52 -5.70
C PRO A 60 0.37 -13.79 -5.57
N ALA A 61 0.15 -14.55 -4.49
CA ALA A 61 0.84 -15.82 -4.30
C ALA A 61 0.67 -16.63 -5.58
N LYS A 62 1.78 -16.90 -6.29
CA LYS A 62 1.75 -17.73 -7.48
C LYS A 62 1.06 -19.02 -7.07
N LYS A 63 -0.15 -19.21 -7.60
CA LYS A 63 -0.92 -20.44 -7.41
C LYS A 63 0.04 -21.55 -7.80
N GLY A 64 0.50 -22.33 -6.82
CA GLY A 64 1.30 -23.51 -7.08
C GLY A 64 0.53 -24.30 -8.13
N ILE A 65 1.09 -24.39 -9.33
CA ILE A 65 0.60 -25.32 -10.33
C ILE A 65 0.84 -26.67 -9.68
N GLY A 66 -0.22 -27.24 -9.11
CA GLY A 66 -0.19 -28.62 -8.66
C GLY A 66 0.22 -29.44 -9.87
N ASN A 67 1.43 -29.99 -9.84
CA ASN A 67 1.80 -31.09 -10.70
C ASN A 67 0.84 -32.23 -10.34
N GLY A 68 -0.27 -32.30 -11.07
CA GLY A 68 -1.08 -33.51 -11.15
C GLY A 68 -0.21 -34.58 -11.79
N LYS A 69 0.30 -35.48 -10.96
CA LYS A 69 0.72 -36.80 -11.40
C LYS A 69 -0.49 -37.61 -11.84
#